data_AF-A0A352WVD6-F1
#
_entry.id   AF-A0A352WVD6-F1
#
_cell.length_a   1.000
_cell.length_b   1.000
_cell.length_c   1.000
_cell.angle_alpha   90.00
_cell.angle_beta   90.00
_cell.angle_gamma   90.00
#
_symmetry.space_group_name_H-M   'P 1'
#
loop_
_entity.id
_entity.type
_entity.pdbx_description
1 polymer ?
#
loop_
_entity_poly.entity_id
_entity_poly.type
_entity_poly.pdbx_seq_one_letter_code
_entity_poly.pdbx_strand_id
1 'polypeptide(L)'
;MLLTQEQLLSCLHGSLKPHITPLGMEPRRFTDSQFAYRTTEGQFSRMRAPVGVSFDFNSNATFLEFEYHLTYIHCRNWVGFDCYVNGNLCHRFYEEPITQQEGKVRFEFATSDEKHIAVYFPISVP
;
A
#
# COMPACT_ATOMS: atom_id res chain seq x y z
N MET A 1 7.51 -9.51 -14.31
CA MET A 1 6.54 -10.59 -14.00
C MET A 1 5.30 -9.94 -13.43
N LEU A 2 4.11 -10.32 -13.88
CA LEU A 2 2.86 -9.90 -13.24
C LEU A 2 2.55 -10.91 -12.13
N LEU A 3 2.28 -10.43 -10.91
CA LEU A 3 1.93 -11.30 -9.79
C LEU A 3 0.47 -11.76 -9.91
N THR A 4 0.21 -13.02 -9.58
CA THR A 4 -1.16 -13.46 -9.31
C THR A 4 -1.67 -12.83 -8.02
N GLN A 5 -2.99 -12.83 -7.80
CA GLN A 5 -3.57 -12.35 -6.55
C GLN A 5 -2.99 -13.08 -5.33
N GLU A 6 -2.81 -14.40 -5.41
CA GLU A 6 -2.23 -15.21 -4.33
C GLU A 6 -0.79 -14.78 -4.00
N GLN A 7 0.04 -14.56 -5.04
CA GLN A 7 1.40 -14.07 -4.89
C GLN A 7 1.45 -12.65 -4.32
N LEU A 8 0.52 -11.78 -4.73
CA LEU A 8 0.42 -10.43 -4.19
C LEU A 8 0.08 -10.45 -2.69
N LEU A 9 -0.86 -11.32 -2.30
CA LEU A 9 -1.29 -11.47 -0.91
C LEU A 9 -0.18 -12.05 -0.01
N SER A 10 0.65 -12.96 -0.53
CA SER A 10 1.78 -13.50 0.24
C SER A 10 2.88 -12.49 0.48
N CYS A 11 2.95 -11.43 -0.33
CA CYS A 11 3.89 -10.31 -0.15
C CYS A 11 3.38 -9.27 0.87
N LEU A 12 2.16 -9.39 1.39
CA LEU A 12 1.56 -8.36 2.23
C LEU A 12 2.01 -8.50 3.69
N HIS A 13 2.65 -7.48 4.24
CA HIS A 13 3.09 -7.43 5.62
C HIS A 13 2.34 -6.34 6.39
N GLY A 14 2.01 -6.61 7.66
CA GLY A 14 1.27 -5.67 8.53
C GLY A 14 -0.25 -5.59 8.28
N SER A 15 -0.80 -6.45 7.41
CA SER A 15 -2.24 -6.59 7.17
C SER A 15 -2.79 -7.83 7.87
N LEU A 16 -3.91 -7.72 8.57
CA LEU A 16 -4.58 -8.85 9.23
C LEU A 16 -5.49 -9.61 8.27
N LYS A 17 -6.26 -8.88 7.46
CA LYS A 17 -7.24 -9.47 6.54
C LYS A 17 -7.47 -8.56 5.33
N PRO A 18 -6.69 -8.72 4.26
CA PRO A 18 -6.93 -7.96 3.03
C PRO A 18 -8.34 -8.24 2.50
N HIS A 19 -8.98 -7.19 1.97
CA HIS A 19 -10.33 -7.23 1.43
C HIS A 19 -10.26 -7.02 -0.08
N ILE A 20 -10.77 -7.99 -0.85
CA ILE A 20 -10.79 -7.91 -2.30
C ILE A 20 -12.06 -7.18 -2.75
N THR A 21 -11.89 -6.18 -3.61
CA THR A 21 -12.96 -5.37 -4.20
C THR A 21 -12.83 -5.37 -5.73
N PRO A 22 -13.84 -4.89 -6.46
CA PRO A 22 -13.70 -4.68 -7.90
C PRO A 22 -12.57 -3.72 -8.30
N LEU A 23 -12.13 -2.83 -7.40
CA LEU A 23 -11.03 -1.88 -7.62
C LEU A 23 -9.65 -2.46 -7.25
N GLY A 24 -9.58 -3.71 -6.81
CA GLY A 24 -8.36 -4.35 -6.34
C GLY A 24 -8.38 -4.70 -4.85
N MET A 25 -7.19 -4.83 -4.27
CA MET A 25 -6.98 -5.32 -2.91
C MET A 25 -6.82 -4.16 -1.93
N GLU A 26 -7.70 -4.10 -0.93
CA GLU A 26 -7.66 -3.17 0.19
C GLU A 26 -6.98 -3.86 1.38
N PRO A 27 -5.74 -3.50 1.75
CA PRO A 27 -5.13 -4.02 2.97
C PRO A 27 -5.85 -3.50 4.22
N ARG A 28 -6.10 -4.38 5.20
CA ARG A 28 -6.77 -3.99 6.46
C ARG A 28 -5.99 -4.45 7.67
N ARG A 29 -5.88 -3.55 8.64
CA ARG A 29 -5.17 -3.77 9.91
C ARG A 29 -6.08 -4.20 11.05
N PHE A 30 -7.36 -4.39 10.78
CA PHE A 30 -8.39 -4.68 11.78
C PHE A 30 -9.21 -5.88 11.33
N THR A 31 -9.59 -6.72 12.29
CA THR A 31 -10.57 -7.79 12.08
C THR A 31 -11.96 -7.20 11.85
N ASP A 32 -12.89 -7.97 11.30
CA ASP A 32 -14.27 -7.53 11.09
C ASP A 32 -14.96 -7.12 12.42
N SER A 33 -14.64 -7.80 13.53
CA SER A 33 -15.14 -7.46 14.87
C SER A 33 -14.57 -6.15 15.41
N GLN A 34 -13.26 -5.92 15.25
CA GLN A 34 -12.63 -4.65 15.59
C GLN A 34 -13.18 -3.52 14.74
N PHE A 35 -13.44 -3.79 13.46
CA PHE A 35 -14.03 -2.85 12.53
C PHE A 35 -15.45 -2.45 12.95
N ALA A 36 -16.30 -3.42 13.29
CA ALA A 36 -17.65 -3.15 13.78
C ALA A 36 -17.64 -2.29 15.06
N TYR A 37 -16.81 -2.66 16.04
CA TYR A 37 -16.69 -1.93 17.31
C TYR A 37 -16.23 -0.48 17.11
N ARG A 38 -15.12 -0.26 16.41
CA ARG A 38 -14.56 1.09 16.18
C ARG A 38 -15.45 1.97 15.30
N THR A 39 -16.31 1.36 14.48
CA THR A 39 -17.32 2.10 13.70
C THR A 39 -18.34 2.74 14.63
N THR A 40 -18.74 2.09 15.74
CA THR A 40 -19.63 2.70 16.74
C THR A 40 -18.96 3.84 17.50
N GLU A 41 -17.62 3.84 17.59
CA GLU A 41 -16.82 4.95 18.15
C GLU A 41 -16.55 6.09 17.14
N GLY A 42 -17.11 6.03 15.93
CA GLY A 42 -16.89 7.04 14.89
C GLY A 42 -15.48 7.05 14.28
N GLN A 43 -14.70 5.98 14.49
CA GLN A 43 -13.31 5.87 14.01
C GLN A 43 -13.17 5.18 12.64
N PHE A 44 -14.25 5.14 11.86
CA PHE A 44 -14.34 4.36 10.61
C PHE A 44 -13.20 4.65 9.62
N SER A 45 -12.89 5.93 9.38
CA SER A 45 -11.87 6.34 8.40
C SER A 45 -10.47 5.89 8.78
N ARG A 46 -10.09 5.97 10.06
CA ARG A 46 -8.77 5.56 10.56
C ARG A 46 -8.48 4.08 10.41
N MET A 47 -9.53 3.27 10.40
CA MET A 47 -9.39 1.82 10.26
C MET A 47 -9.09 1.36 8.86
N ARG A 48 -9.51 2.15 7.86
CA ARG A 48 -9.22 1.88 6.45
C ARG A 48 -7.85 2.40 6.01
N ALA A 49 -7.20 3.22 6.85
CA ALA A 49 -5.86 3.70 6.58
C ALA A 49 -4.84 2.54 6.71
N PRO A 50 -4.06 2.22 5.66
CA PRO A 50 -3.13 1.10 5.63
C PRO A 50 -1.77 1.44 6.28
N VAL A 51 -1.80 2.20 7.37
CA VAL A 51 -0.59 2.72 8.03
C VAL A 51 0.29 1.59 8.56
N GLY A 52 1.53 1.53 8.08
CA GLY A 52 2.49 0.49 8.47
C GLY A 52 2.27 -0.85 7.76
N VAL A 53 1.36 -0.90 6.77
CA VAL A 53 1.28 -2.03 5.83
C VAL A 53 2.31 -1.81 4.73
N SER A 54 2.94 -2.89 4.28
CA SER A 54 3.82 -2.89 3.12
C SER A 54 3.57 -4.09 2.23
N PHE A 55 3.94 -3.97 0.96
CA PHE A 55 4.40 -5.13 0.20
C PHE A 55 5.87 -5.36 0.53
N ASP A 56 6.23 -6.58 0.89
CA ASP A 56 7.56 -6.97 1.38
C ASP A 56 7.94 -8.32 0.75
N PHE A 57 8.97 -8.32 -0.11
CA PHE A 57 9.37 -9.50 -0.88
C PHE A 57 10.80 -9.39 -1.42
N ASN A 58 11.39 -10.53 -1.80
CA ASN A 58 12.66 -10.56 -2.53
C ASN A 58 12.41 -10.62 -4.04
N SER A 59 13.20 -9.91 -4.83
CA SER A 59 13.13 -9.94 -6.29
C SER A 59 14.44 -9.54 -6.93
N ASN A 60 14.67 -10.03 -8.15
CA ASN A 60 15.74 -9.58 -9.04
C ASN A 60 15.23 -8.63 -10.13
N ALA A 61 13.96 -8.22 -10.08
CA ALA A 61 13.36 -7.33 -11.08
C ALA A 61 14.11 -5.99 -11.15
N THR A 62 14.12 -5.39 -12.35
CA THR A 62 14.65 -4.05 -12.59
C THR A 62 13.60 -2.96 -12.41
N PHE A 63 12.33 -3.33 -12.21
CA PHE A 63 11.29 -2.37 -11.86
C PHE A 63 10.16 -3.02 -11.06
N LEU A 64 9.42 -2.19 -10.35
CA LEU A 64 8.13 -2.52 -9.73
C LEU A 64 7.10 -1.50 -10.22
N GLU A 65 5.91 -1.99 -10.55
CA GLU A 65 4.83 -1.15 -11.06
C GLU A 65 3.49 -1.64 -10.50
N PHE A 66 2.64 -0.71 -10.10
CA PHE A 66 1.29 -0.99 -9.62
C PHE A 66 0.34 0.17 -9.87
N GLU A 67 -0.94 -0.15 -9.96
CA GLU A 67 -2.04 0.81 -10.01
C GLU A 67 -2.62 0.97 -8.60
N TYR A 68 -3.12 2.16 -8.29
CA TYR A 68 -3.75 2.47 -7.01
C TYR A 68 -5.07 3.21 -7.19
N HIS A 69 -5.98 3.01 -6.25
CA HIS A 69 -7.23 3.76 -6.11
C HIS A 69 -7.39 4.23 -4.66
N LEU A 70 -7.68 5.52 -4.48
CA LEU A 70 -7.91 6.17 -3.20
C LEU A 70 -9.41 6.22 -2.92
N THR A 71 -9.88 5.36 -2.02
CA THR A 71 -11.31 5.22 -1.72
C THR A 71 -11.81 6.12 -0.59
N TYR A 72 -10.91 6.62 0.27
CA TYR A 72 -11.25 7.42 1.45
C TYR A 72 -10.19 8.49 1.72
N ILE A 73 -10.36 9.68 1.13
CA ILE A 73 -9.52 10.85 1.37
C ILE A 73 -10.25 11.76 2.37
N HIS A 74 -9.98 11.58 3.67
CA HIS A 74 -10.71 12.34 4.72
C HIS A 74 -9.86 13.36 5.47
N CYS A 75 -8.54 13.37 5.29
CA CYS A 75 -7.65 14.06 6.22
C CYS A 75 -6.42 14.73 5.61
N ARG A 76 -5.79 14.11 4.61
CA ARG A 76 -4.58 14.63 3.97
C ARG A 76 -4.85 14.81 2.50
N ASN A 77 -4.45 15.96 1.97
CA ASN A 77 -4.50 16.24 0.53
C ASN A 77 -3.22 15.78 -0.18
N TRP A 78 -2.59 14.72 0.31
CA TRP A 78 -1.41 14.15 -0.29
C TRP A 78 -1.41 12.63 -0.17
N VAL A 79 -0.75 11.97 -1.12
CA VAL A 79 -0.53 10.52 -1.17
C VAL A 79 0.94 10.26 -1.40
N GLY A 80 1.50 9.23 -0.76
CA GLY A 80 2.86 8.82 -1.03
C GLY A 80 3.11 7.35 -0.78
N PHE A 81 3.98 6.76 -1.59
CA PHE A 81 4.47 5.39 -1.44
C PHE A 81 5.98 5.43 -1.30
N ASP A 82 6.49 4.87 -0.21
CA ASP A 82 7.93 4.79 0.05
C ASP A 82 8.42 3.39 -0.33
N CYS A 83 9.43 3.33 -1.20
CA CYS A 83 10.05 2.10 -1.67
C CYS A 83 11.46 1.98 -1.10
N TYR A 84 11.66 0.94 -0.31
CA TYR A 84 12.93 0.57 0.28
C TYR A 84 13.54 -0.60 -0.47
N VAL A 85 14.84 -0.55 -0.71
CA VAL A 85 15.63 -1.65 -1.24
C VAL A 85 16.72 -1.99 -0.22
N ASN A 86 16.75 -3.26 0.23
CA ASN A 86 17.67 -3.73 1.27
C ASN A 86 17.66 -2.82 2.51
N GLY A 87 16.48 -2.37 2.93
CA GLY A 87 16.27 -1.49 4.09
C GLY A 87 16.60 -0.01 3.88
N ASN A 88 17.07 0.41 2.70
CA ASN A 88 17.36 1.81 2.39
C ASN A 88 16.23 2.43 1.56
N LEU A 89 15.78 3.64 1.90
CA LEU A 89 14.81 4.37 1.09
C LEU A 89 15.44 4.73 -0.27
N CYS A 90 14.95 4.14 -1.35
CA CYS A 90 15.49 4.35 -2.70
C CYS A 90 14.57 5.18 -3.59
N HIS A 91 13.25 5.01 -3.44
CA HIS A 91 12.27 5.79 -4.19
C HIS A 91 11.13 6.25 -3.30
N ARG A 92 10.53 7.35 -3.70
CA ARG A 92 9.30 7.88 -3.13
C ARG A 92 8.41 8.34 -4.27
N PHE A 93 7.20 7.82 -4.34
CA PHE A 93 6.12 8.48 -5.05
C PHE A 93 5.46 9.46 -4.07
N TYR A 94 5.18 10.68 -4.51
CA TYR A 94 4.51 11.68 -3.70
C TYR A 94 3.70 12.61 -4.59
N GLU A 95 2.46 12.86 -4.21
CA GLU A 95 1.57 13.82 -4.87
C GLU A 95 0.90 14.69 -3.80
N GLU A 96 1.06 16.01 -3.93
CA GLU A 96 0.40 17.04 -3.13
C GLU A 96 0.22 18.30 -4.01
N PRO A 97 -1.01 18.83 -4.22
CA PRO A 97 -2.28 18.27 -3.77
C PRO A 97 -2.65 16.99 -4.51
N ILE A 98 -3.52 16.15 -3.94
CA ILE A 98 -4.15 15.05 -4.68
C ILE A 98 -5.02 15.65 -5.79
N THR A 99 -4.65 15.40 -7.03
CA THR A 99 -5.40 15.84 -8.22
C THR A 99 -6.24 14.73 -8.84
N GLN A 100 -5.89 13.47 -8.58
CA GLN A 100 -6.58 12.28 -9.08
C GLN A 100 -6.75 11.24 -7.97
N GLN A 101 -7.86 10.51 -7.98
CA GLN A 101 -8.13 9.44 -6.99
C GLN A 101 -7.55 8.09 -7.42
N GLU A 102 -7.00 7.99 -8.62
CA GLU A 102 -6.41 6.76 -9.13
C GLU A 102 -5.15 7.12 -9.91
N GLY A 103 -4.25 6.16 -10.02
CA GLY A 103 -3.02 6.39 -10.74
C GLY A 103 -2.15 5.16 -10.81
N LYS A 104 -0.99 5.35 -11.42
CA LYS A 104 0.00 4.30 -11.66
C LYS A 104 1.35 4.75 -11.11
N VAL A 105 1.95 3.87 -10.31
CA VAL A 105 3.28 4.09 -9.71
C VAL A 105 4.25 3.12 -10.34
N ARG A 106 5.45 3.61 -10.66
CA ARG A 106 6.55 2.80 -11.19
C ARG A 106 7.85 3.20 -10.50
N PHE A 107 8.56 2.22 -9.97
CA PHE A 107 9.90 2.36 -9.41
C PHE A 107 10.89 1.57 -10.25
N GLU A 108 11.97 2.23 -10.69
CA GLU A 108 13.03 1.64 -11.52
C GLU A 108 14.27 1.37 -10.66
N PHE A 109 14.84 0.18 -10.76
CA PHE A 109 16.02 -0.25 -10.01
C PHE A 109 17.23 -0.39 -10.93
N ALA A 110 18.39 0.05 -10.47
CA ALA A 110 19.60 0.14 -11.29
C ALA A 110 20.17 -1.22 -11.73
N THR A 111 19.99 -2.28 -10.93
CA THR A 111 20.57 -3.60 -11.19
C THR A 111 19.51 -4.71 -11.15
N SER A 112 19.82 -5.83 -11.80
CA SER A 112 19.03 -7.06 -11.77
C SER A 112 19.49 -8.05 -10.69
N ASP A 113 20.24 -7.59 -9.69
CA ASP A 113 20.65 -8.44 -8.58
C ASP A 113 19.44 -8.72 -7.68
N GLU A 114 19.48 -9.87 -7.01
CA GLU A 114 18.51 -10.20 -5.97
C GLU A 114 18.59 -9.19 -4.83
N LYS A 115 17.44 -8.65 -4.46
CA LYS A 115 17.30 -7.59 -3.46
C LYS A 115 15.97 -7.74 -2.72
N HIS A 116 15.97 -7.33 -1.48
CA HIS A 116 14.77 -7.17 -0.67
C HIS A 116 14.10 -5.85 -1.03
N ILE A 117 12.80 -5.89 -1.35
CA ILE A 117 11.99 -4.73 -1.74
C ILE A 117 10.83 -4.61 -0.76
N ALA A 118 10.69 -3.43 -0.16
CA ALA A 118 9.55 -3.10 0.67
C ALA A 118 8.88 -1.79 0.20
N VAL A 119 7.61 -1.87 -0.21
CA VAL A 119 6.80 -0.68 -0.55
C VAL A 119 5.76 -0.45 0.51
N TYR A 120 5.90 0.65 1.24
CA TYR A 120 4.94 1.06 2.27
C TYR A 120 3.75 1.77 1.66
N PHE A 121 2.55 1.38 2.11
CA PHE A 121 1.31 2.03 1.73
C PHE A 121 1.19 3.43 2.34
N PRO A 122 0.45 4.34 1.70
CA PRO A 122 0.31 5.72 2.14
C PRO A 122 -0.31 5.82 3.54
N ILE A 123 0.21 6.79 4.29
CA ILE A 123 -0.35 7.19 5.56
C ILE A 123 -1.45 8.24 5.35
N SER A 124 -2.70 7.81 5.25
CA SER A 124 -3.86 8.70 5.30
C SER A 124 -4.48 8.68 6.69
N VAL A 125 -3.81 9.28 7.68
CA VAL A 125 -4.41 9.50 9.01
C VAL A 125 -4.79 10.98 9.22
N PRO A 126 -5.97 11.25 9.82
CA PRO A 126 -6.33 12.55 10.41
C PRO A 126 -5.31 13.01 11.43
#